data_AF-A0A976DRB3-F1
#
_entry.id   AF-A0A976DRB3-F1
#
_cell.length_a   1.000
_cell.length_b   1.000
_cell.length_c   1.000
_cell.angle_alpha   90.00
_cell.angle_beta   90.00
_cell.angle_gamma   90.00
#
_symmetry.space_group_name_H-M   'P 1'
#
loop_
_entity.id
_entity.type
_entity.pdbx_description
1 polymer ?
#
loop_
_entity_poly.entity_id
_entity_poly.type
_entity_poly.pdbx_seq_one_letter_code
_entity_poly.pdbx_strand_id
1 'polypeptide(L)'
;LFARALGLAGSDQKLADAAREAAAGATTTDIIRAVQTLLADQGFFAGTVDGQPGPATKAGLADAFAAQGRDAPTGDVPTFDDLAILAAI
;
A
#
# COMPACT_ATOMS: atom_id res chain seq x y z
N LEU A 1 2.60 -5.16 9.22
CA LEU A 1 2.98 -4.25 10.34
C LEU A 1 2.99 -2.77 9.93
N PHE A 2 3.35 -2.42 8.69
CA PHE A 2 3.36 -1.04 8.20
C PHE A 2 1.97 -0.46 7.85
N ALA A 3 1.13 -1.21 7.13
CA ALA A 3 -0.17 -0.72 6.64
C ALA A 3 -1.23 -0.48 7.74
N ARG A 4 -1.17 -1.26 8.84
CA ARG A 4 -2.18 -1.18 9.91
C ARG A 4 -2.04 0.06 10.82
N ALA A 5 -0.95 0.81 10.69
CA ALA A 5 -0.76 2.05 11.43
C ALA A 5 -1.51 3.25 10.82
N LEU A 6 -1.96 3.16 9.56
CA LEU A 6 -2.66 4.26 8.88
C LEU A 6 -4.19 4.24 9.05
N GLY A 7 -4.77 3.14 9.53
CA GLY A 7 -6.23 2.92 9.55
C GLY A 7 -6.97 3.26 10.85
N LEU A 8 -6.38 4.00 11.81
CA LEU A 8 -7.04 4.28 13.09
C LEU A 8 -7.54 5.73 13.15
N ALA A 9 -8.83 5.89 12.85
CA ALA A 9 -9.60 7.07 13.23
C ALA A 9 -9.64 7.17 14.77
N GLY A 10 -8.86 8.10 15.34
CA GLY A 10 -8.89 8.40 16.77
C GLY A 10 -7.66 9.13 17.32
N SER A 11 -7.64 10.46 17.18
CA SER A 11 -7.08 11.46 18.12
C SER A 11 -5.58 11.56 18.41
N ASP A 12 -4.73 10.57 18.16
CA ASP A 12 -3.29 10.72 18.42
C ASP A 12 -2.54 11.15 17.17
N GLN A 13 -2.57 12.46 16.90
CA GLN A 13 -1.76 13.11 15.87
C GLN A 13 -0.29 12.66 15.94
N LYS A 14 0.22 12.44 17.16
CA LYS A 14 1.55 11.92 17.47
C LYS A 14 1.80 10.48 16.98
N LEU A 15 0.79 9.61 17.01
CA LEU A 15 0.89 8.24 16.47
C LEU A 15 0.90 8.25 14.94
N ALA A 16 0.07 9.10 14.33
CA ALA A 16 0.09 9.30 12.88
C ALA A 16 1.43 9.89 12.41
N ASP A 17 1.99 10.85 13.15
CA ASP A 17 3.29 11.44 12.84
C ASP A 17 4.43 10.44 13.04
N ALA A 18 4.40 9.62 14.10
CA ALA A 18 5.38 8.55 14.30
C ALA A 18 5.28 7.44 13.23
N ALA A 19 4.06 7.10 12.77
CA ALA A 19 3.85 6.18 11.67
C ALA A 19 4.36 6.77 10.33
N ARG A 20 4.16 8.07 10.11
CA ARG A 20 4.72 8.79 8.95
C ARG A 20 6.23 8.90 9.00
N GLU A 21 6.83 9.14 10.15
CA GLU A 21 8.29 9.23 10.33
C GLU A 21 8.94 7.86 10.15
N ALA A 22 8.34 6.81 10.72
CA ALA A 22 8.72 5.43 10.44
C ALA A 22 8.61 5.13 8.93
N ALA A 23 7.55 5.61 8.26
CA ALA A 23 7.39 5.49 6.82
C ALA A 23 8.36 6.32 5.99
N ALA A 24 8.80 7.48 6.48
CA ALA A 24 9.81 8.30 5.83
C ALA A 24 11.19 7.61 5.81
N GLY A 25 11.44 6.69 6.75
CA GLY A 25 12.60 5.79 6.72
C GLY A 25 12.42 4.51 5.91
N ALA A 26 11.21 4.24 5.39
CA ALA A 26 10.95 3.03 4.61
C ALA A 26 11.58 3.14 3.22
N THR A 27 12.25 2.09 2.78
CA THR A 27 12.75 2.05 1.42
C THR A 27 11.59 1.85 0.44
N THR A 28 11.81 2.23 -0.82
CA THR A 28 10.86 1.91 -1.90
C THR A 28 10.55 0.41 -1.96
N THR A 29 11.52 -0.45 -1.69
CA THR A 29 11.32 -1.91 -1.66
C THR A 29 10.38 -2.33 -0.52
N ASP A 30 10.48 -1.69 0.65
CA ASP A 30 9.59 -1.96 1.77
C ASP A 30 8.15 -1.53 1.48
N ILE A 31 7.98 -0.38 0.81
CA ILE A 31 6.68 0.11 0.34
C ILE A 31 6.07 -0.89 -0.65
N ILE A 32 6.84 -1.35 -1.64
CA ILE A 32 6.34 -2.32 -2.63
C ILE A 32 5.93 -3.64 -1.95
N ARG A 33 6.74 -4.17 -1.03
CA ARG A 33 6.36 -5.39 -0.29
C ARG A 33 5.09 -5.18 0.54
N ALA A 34 4.94 -4.01 1.16
CA ALA A 34 3.74 -3.68 1.92
C ALA A 34 2.49 -3.66 1.01
N VAL A 35 2.59 -3.03 -0.16
CA VAL A 35 1.52 -3.02 -1.17
C VAL A 35 1.18 -4.44 -1.64
N GLN A 36 2.19 -5.22 -2.06
CA GLN A 36 1.98 -6.61 -2.51
C GLN A 36 1.35 -7.48 -1.42
N THR A 37 1.78 -7.33 -0.16
CA THR A 37 1.21 -8.06 0.98
C THR A 37 -0.26 -7.72 1.16
N LEU A 38 -0.59 -6.43 1.10
CA LEU A 38 -1.95 -5.96 1.32
C LEU A 38 -2.88 -6.38 0.17
N LEU A 39 -2.43 -6.28 -1.08
CA LEU A 39 -3.16 -6.79 -2.23
C LEU A 39 -3.37 -8.30 -2.14
N ALA A 40 -2.40 -9.06 -1.63
CA ALA A 40 -2.52 -10.52 -1.46
C ALA A 40 -3.59 -10.86 -0.41
N ASP A 41 -3.58 -10.14 0.71
CA ASP A 41 -4.55 -10.29 1.81
C ASP A 41 -5.98 -9.98 1.34
N GLN A 42 -6.13 -8.99 0.46
CA GLN A 42 -7.39 -8.61 -0.16
C GLN A 42 -7.81 -9.50 -1.35
N GLY A 43 -6.95 -10.44 -1.78
CA GLY A 43 -7.21 -11.34 -2.90
C GLY A 43 -6.98 -10.74 -4.30
N PHE A 44 -6.38 -9.55 -4.38
CA PHE A 44 -6.05 -8.87 -5.65
C PHE A 44 -4.64 -9.19 -6.17
N PHE A 45 -3.81 -9.92 -5.42
CA PHE A 45 -2.44 -10.25 -5.85
C PHE A 45 -2.18 -11.75 -5.88
N ALA A 46 -1.82 -12.24 -7.07
CA ALA A 46 -1.45 -13.63 -7.33
C ALA A 46 0.08 -13.84 -7.48
N GLY A 47 0.89 -12.82 -7.21
CA GLY A 47 2.34 -12.85 -7.35
C GLY A 47 3.09 -13.20 -6.06
N THR A 48 4.42 -13.13 -6.11
CA THR A 48 5.28 -13.26 -4.92
C THR A 48 5.54 -11.87 -4.32
N VAL A 49 5.54 -11.77 -2.99
CA VAL A 49 5.92 -10.54 -2.28
C VAL A 49 7.45 -10.38 -2.30
N ASP A 50 7.98 -9.90 -3.42
CA ASP A 50 9.40 -9.78 -3.70
C ASP A 50 9.94 -8.35 -3.56
N GLY A 51 9.06 -7.36 -3.42
CA GLY A 51 9.44 -5.94 -3.37
C GLY A 51 9.80 -5.36 -4.73
N GLN A 52 9.43 -6.02 -5.82
CA GLN A 52 9.60 -5.51 -7.19
C GLN A 52 8.23 -5.15 -7.80
N PRO A 53 8.10 -3.97 -8.42
CA PRO A 53 6.82 -3.53 -8.95
C PRO A 53 6.61 -4.08 -10.38
N GLY A 54 6.39 -5.39 -10.48
CA GLY A 54 6.18 -6.10 -11.74
C GLY A 54 4.72 -6.06 -12.25
N PRO A 55 4.43 -6.72 -13.38
CA PRO A 55 3.09 -6.75 -13.99
C PRO A 55 1.99 -7.23 -13.03
N ALA A 56 2.28 -8.22 -12.18
CA ALA A 56 1.33 -8.71 -11.18
C ALA A 56 0.99 -7.65 -10.12
N THR A 57 1.97 -6.84 -9.70
CA THR A 57 1.75 -5.74 -8.75
C THR A 57 0.87 -4.66 -9.38
N LYS A 58 1.10 -4.33 -10.65
CA LYS A 58 0.30 -3.34 -11.39
C LYS A 58 -1.14 -3.81 -11.62
N ALA A 59 -1.33 -5.06 -12.00
CA ALA A 59 -2.66 -5.65 -12.16
C ALA A 59 -3.44 -5.63 -10.83
N GLY A 60 -2.81 -6.08 -9.73
CA GLY A 60 -3.45 -6.06 -8.42
C GLY A 60 -3.78 -4.65 -7.93
N LEU A 61 -2.91 -3.67 -8.18
CA LEU A 61 -3.21 -2.26 -7.92
C LEU A 61 -4.42 -1.78 -8.71
N ALA A 62 -4.50 -2.10 -10.00
CA ALA A 62 -5.62 -1.69 -10.83
C ALA A 62 -6.93 -2.30 -10.35
N ASP A 63 -6.94 -3.60 -10.04
CA ASP A 63 -8.13 -4.30 -9.57
C ASP A 63 -8.59 -3.76 -8.20
N ALA A 64 -7.66 -3.53 -7.27
CA ALA A 64 -7.98 -3.01 -5.95
C ALA A 64 -8.51 -1.56 -6.00
N PHE A 65 -7.94 -0.70 -6.86
CA PHE A 65 -8.45 0.66 -7.04
C PHE A 65 -9.81 0.67 -7.76
N ALA A 66 -9.99 -0.19 -8.77
CA ALA A 66 -11.28 -0.34 -9.44
C ALA A 66 -12.37 -0.84 -8.48
N ALA A 67 -12.03 -1.74 -7.55
CA ALA A 67 -12.95 -2.19 -6.49
C ALA A 67 -13.39 -1.04 -5.55
N GLN A 68 -12.56 0.00 -5.41
CA GLN A 68 -12.91 1.24 -4.69
C GLN A 68 -13.64 2.27 -5.58
N GLY A 69 -13.86 1.99 -6.86
CA GLY A 69 -14.41 2.97 -7.83
C GLY A 69 -13.42 4.09 -8.19
N ARG A 70 -12.12 3.81 -8.13
CA ARG A 70 -11.04 4.78 -8.39
C ARG A 70 -10.19 4.35 -9.59
N ASP A 71 -9.57 5.33 -10.24
CA ASP A 71 -8.56 5.05 -11.27
C ASP A 71 -7.29 4.50 -10.64
N ALA A 72 -6.68 3.53 -11.31
CA ALA A 72 -5.41 2.96 -10.90
C ALA A 72 -4.30 4.03 -10.89
N PRO A 73 -3.32 3.93 -9.98
CA PRO A 73 -2.15 4.79 -10.02
C PRO A 73 -1.38 4.62 -11.33
N THR A 74 -1.01 5.73 -11.95
CA THR A 74 -0.36 5.76 -13.28
C THR A 74 1.14 5.50 -13.22
N GLY A 75 1.74 5.50 -12.03
CA GLY A 75 3.16 5.25 -11.82
C GLY A 75 3.52 3.77 -11.91
N ASP A 76 4.75 3.49 -12.37
CA ASP A 76 5.28 2.12 -12.40
C ASP A 76 5.62 1.57 -11.01
N VAL A 77 5.90 2.47 -10.06
CA VAL A 77 6.34 2.13 -8.69
C VAL A 77 5.24 2.56 -7.71
N PRO A 78 4.67 1.62 -6.94
CA PRO A 78 3.73 1.93 -5.87
C PRO A 78 4.36 2.89 -4.86
N THR A 79 3.60 3.92 -4.48
CA THR A 79 4.01 4.94 -3.53
C THR A 79 3.41 4.69 -2.15
N PHE A 80 3.85 5.48 -1.17
CA PHE A 80 3.26 5.47 0.16
C PHE A 80 1.78 5.91 0.13
N ASP A 81 1.42 6.84 -0.77
CA ASP A 81 0.03 7.27 -0.94
C ASP A 81 -0.85 6.12 -1.46
N ASP A 82 -0.33 5.32 -2.40
CA ASP A 82 -1.05 4.14 -2.91
C ASP A 82 -1.26 3.11 -1.80
N LEU A 83 -0.25 2.89 -0.97
CA LEU A 83 -0.36 2.00 0.20
C LEU A 83 -1.42 2.50 1.19
N ALA A 84 -1.45 3.80 1.47
CA ALA A 84 -2.43 4.41 2.38
C ALA A 84 -3.86 4.25 1.85
N ILE A 85 -4.05 4.41 0.54
CA ILE A 85 -5.32 4.23 -0.14
C ILE A 85 -5.80 2.78 -0.06
N LEU A 86 -4.93 1.82 -0.36
CA LEU A 86 -5.29 0.41 -0.30
C LEU A 86 -5.61 -0.04 1.14
N ALA A 87 -4.94 0.54 2.14
CA ALA A 87 -5.14 0.19 3.55
C ALA A 87 -6.48 0.69 4.12
N ALA A 88 -7.21 1.52 3.36
CA ALA A 88 -8.52 2.05 3.73
C ALA A 88 -9.69 1.25 3.15
N ILE A 89 -9.42 0.13 2.46
CA ILE A 89 -10.43 -0.85 2.00
C ILE A 89 -10.90 -1.69 3.18
#